data_AF-A0A529K2U6-F1
#
_entry.id   AF-A0A529K2U6-F1
#
_cell.length_a   1.000
_cell.length_b   1.000
_cell.length_c   1.000
_cell.angle_alpha   90.00
_cell.angle_beta   90.00
_cell.angle_gamma   90.00
#
_symmetry.space_group_name_H-M   'P 1'
#
loop_
_entity.id
_entity.type
_entity.pdbx_description
1 polymer ?
#
loop_
_entity_poly.entity_id
_entity_poly.type
_entity_poly.pdbx_seq_one_letter_code
_entity_poly.pdbx_strand_id
1 'polypeptide(L)'
;MGDGAGVDALERLREIYPLSVHGVGLSLGSARGVDHDHLQRLRKVCERFQPDLVSEHLAWSVADGAYLNDLLPLRYDDEALEIVARNVEAVQDTLQRQVLIENLSAYVAFADSSMVEAQF
;
A
#
# COMPACT_ATOMS: atom_id res chain seq x y z
N MET A 1 -17.16 -9.37 0.47
CA MET A 1 -16.50 -9.21 1.78
C MET A 1 -17.41 -8.36 2.64
N GLY A 2 -17.67 -8.78 3.88
CA GLY A 2 -17.94 -7.80 4.93
C GLY A 2 -19.37 -7.68 5.44
N ASP A 3 -20.07 -8.79 5.69
CA ASP A 3 -21.20 -8.77 6.61
C ASP A 3 -20.85 -9.70 7.76
N GLY A 4 -20.68 -9.13 8.95
CA GLY A 4 -20.23 -9.85 10.12
C GLY A 4 -20.01 -8.92 11.30
N ALA A 5 -20.14 -9.44 12.52
CA ALA A 5 -20.17 -8.64 13.74
C ALA A 5 -18.99 -7.66 13.89
N GLY A 6 -17.79 -8.02 13.41
CA GLY A 6 -16.63 -7.13 13.44
C GLY A 6 -16.73 -5.93 12.49
N VAL A 7 -17.37 -6.10 11.34
CA VAL A 7 -17.59 -5.03 10.36
C VAL A 7 -18.62 -4.04 10.90
N ASP A 8 -19.73 -4.54 11.45
CA ASP A 8 -20.76 -3.71 12.07
C ASP A 8 -20.21 -2.92 13.27
N ALA A 9 -19.29 -3.53 14.03
CA ALA A 9 -18.60 -2.85 15.12
C ALA A 9 -17.71 -1.70 14.60
N LEU A 10 -16.95 -1.91 13.52
CA LEU A 10 -16.14 -0.87 12.90
C LEU A 10 -16.99 0.29 12.34
N GLU A 11 -18.16 -0.01 11.77
CA GLU A 11 -19.10 1.02 11.28
C GLU A 11 -19.64 1.90 12.41
N ARG A 12 -19.87 1.34 13.60
CA ARG A 12 -20.26 2.13 14.79
C ARG A 12 -19.07 2.90 15.36
N LEU A 13 -17.89 2.27 15.39
CA LEU A 13 -16.70 2.89 15.97
C LEU A 13 -16.22 4.10 15.16
N ARG A 14 -16.35 4.10 13.83
CA ARG A 14 -15.94 5.25 13.00
C ARG A 14 -16.74 6.53 13.27
N GLU A 15 -17.93 6.42 13.88
CA GLU A 15 -18.73 7.58 14.25
C GLU A 15 -18.20 8.28 15.52
N ILE A 16 -17.33 7.60 16.27
CA ILE A 16 -16.83 8.02 17.58
C ILE A 16 -15.32 8.27 17.54
N TYR A 17 -14.58 7.44 16.79
CA TYR A 17 -13.13 7.48 16.70
C TYR A 17 -12.66 7.61 15.25
N PRO A 18 -11.63 8.43 14.99
CA PRO A 18 -10.99 8.46 13.69
C PRO A 18 -10.38 7.10 13.38
N LEU A 19 -10.52 6.66 12.13
CA LEU A 19 -9.99 5.37 11.68
C LEU A 19 -8.81 5.56 10.73
N SER A 20 -7.84 4.67 10.83
CA SER A 20 -6.81 4.48 9.81
C SER A 20 -6.99 3.13 9.12
N VAL A 21 -6.89 3.10 7.79
CA VAL A 21 -6.81 1.86 7.02
C VAL A 21 -5.37 1.66 6.58
N HIS A 22 -4.81 0.50 6.90
CA HIS A 22 -3.46 0.15 6.50
C HIS A 22 -3.50 -1.06 5.56
N GLY A 23 -2.98 -0.87 4.35
CA GLY A 23 -2.87 -1.90 3.33
C GLY A 23 -1.60 -2.74 3.50
N VAL A 24 -1.67 -3.99 3.06
CA VAL A 24 -0.58 -4.97 3.17
C VAL A 24 -0.29 -5.68 1.84
N GLY A 25 -0.90 -5.23 0.75
CA GLY A 25 -1.10 -6.09 -0.41
C GLY A 25 -1.06 -5.40 -1.78
N LEU A 26 -0.98 -4.07 -1.84
CA LEU A 26 -0.94 -3.38 -3.12
C LEU A 26 0.40 -3.53 -3.85
N SER A 27 1.47 -3.89 -3.14
CA SER A 27 2.80 -4.12 -3.74
C SER A 27 3.28 -2.89 -4.53
N LEU A 28 3.37 -1.72 -3.88
CA LEU A 28 3.70 -0.45 -4.52
C LEU A 28 5.03 -0.45 -5.28
N GLY A 29 5.96 -1.32 -4.91
CA GLY A 29 7.22 -1.53 -5.62
C GLY A 29 7.14 -2.44 -6.86
N SER A 30 5.96 -2.91 -7.25
CA SER A 30 5.83 -3.82 -8.41
C SER A 30 6.08 -3.09 -9.71
N ALA A 31 7.05 -3.58 -10.49
CA ALA A 31 7.33 -3.10 -11.83
C ALA A 31 6.16 -3.29 -12.81
N ARG A 32 5.23 -4.23 -12.51
CA ARG A 32 4.04 -4.49 -13.34
C ARG A 32 2.85 -3.58 -13.02
N GLY A 33 3.00 -2.67 -12.07
CA GLY A 33 1.93 -1.81 -11.57
C GLY A 33 1.09 -2.48 -10.47
N VAL A 34 0.12 -1.72 -9.96
CA VAL A 34 -0.80 -2.18 -8.91
C VAL A 34 -1.93 -3.03 -9.48
N ASP A 35 -2.36 -4.05 -8.73
CA ASP A 35 -3.51 -4.89 -9.09
C ASP A 35 -4.80 -4.06 -9.00
N HIS A 36 -5.43 -3.84 -10.15
CA HIS A 36 -6.63 -3.01 -10.25
C HIS A 36 -7.80 -3.56 -9.41
N ASP A 37 -8.02 -4.88 -9.41
CA ASP A 37 -9.12 -5.47 -8.66
C ASP A 37 -8.88 -5.38 -7.15
N HIS A 38 -7.62 -5.51 -6.72
CA HIS A 38 -7.22 -5.25 -5.34
C HIS A 38 -7.45 -3.80 -4.94
N LEU A 39 -7.04 -2.86 -5.78
CA LEU A 39 -7.22 -1.43 -5.54
C LEU A 39 -8.70 -1.04 -5.47
N GLN A 40 -9.55 -1.61 -6.32
CA GLN A 40 -11.01 -1.39 -6.25
C GLN A 40 -11.63 -1.96 -4.97
N ARG A 41 -11.11 -3.07 -4.42
CA ARG A 41 -11.54 -3.57 -3.11
C ARG A 41 -11.14 -2.61 -1.99
N LEU A 42 -9.92 -2.08 -2.01
CA LEU A 42 -9.48 -1.07 -1.06
C LEU A 42 -10.32 0.21 -1.15
N ARG A 43 -10.63 0.66 -2.37
CA ARG A 43 -11.53 1.79 -2.60
C ARG A 43 -12.88 1.59 -1.93
N LYS A 44 -13.52 0.42 -2.10
CA LYS A 44 -14.80 0.09 -1.43
C LYS A 44 -14.69 0.11 0.09
N VAL A 45 -13.56 -0.34 0.65
CA VAL A 45 -13.29 -0.24 2.11
C VAL A 45 -13.19 1.22 2.53
N CYS A 46 -12.45 2.04 1.80
CA CYS A 46 -12.32 3.47 2.07
C CYS A 46 -13.67 4.22 1.96
N GLU A 47 -14.47 3.90 0.94
CA GLU A 47 -15.81 4.47 0.75
C GLU A 47 -16.75 4.08 1.89
N ARG A 48 -16.69 2.82 2.36
CA ARG A 48 -17.53 2.32 3.44
C ARG A 48 -17.18 2.93 4.80
N PHE A 49 -15.89 2.96 5.14
CA PHE A 49 -15.45 3.33 6.48
C PHE A 49 -15.00 4.78 6.61
N GLN A 50 -14.81 5.50 5.50
CA GLN A 50 -14.38 6.89 5.48
C GLN A 50 -13.19 7.16 6.44
N PRO A 51 -12.08 6.40 6.36
CA PRO A 51 -10.98 6.57 7.30
C PRO A 51 -10.32 7.93 7.13
N ASP A 52 -9.68 8.46 8.17
CA ASP A 52 -8.90 9.70 8.12
C ASP A 52 -7.57 9.49 7.41
N LEU A 53 -6.92 8.36 7.67
CA LEU A 53 -5.63 8.00 7.11
C LEU A 53 -5.71 6.69 6.33
N VAL A 54 -4.98 6.65 5.21
CA VAL A 54 -4.73 5.42 4.46
C VAL A 54 -3.23 5.28 4.29
N SER A 55 -2.66 4.12 4.62
CA SER A 55 -1.24 3.84 4.42
C SER A 55 -0.99 2.50 3.72
N GLU A 56 0.17 2.37 3.11
CA GLU A 56 0.68 1.14 2.49
C GLU A 56 2.19 1.04 2.66
N HIS A 57 2.73 -0.15 2.38
CA HIS A 57 4.16 -0.41 2.53
C HIS A 57 4.95 -0.05 1.27
N LEU A 58 6.14 0.50 1.48
CA LEU A 58 7.16 0.64 0.46
C LEU A 58 7.84 -0.69 0.18
N ALA A 59 7.12 -1.59 -0.49
CA ALA A 59 7.58 -2.94 -0.77
C ALA A 59 6.94 -3.49 -2.05
N TRP A 60 7.50 -4.61 -2.53
CA TRP A 60 6.82 -5.46 -3.50
C TRP A 60 6.51 -6.82 -2.88
N SER A 61 5.40 -7.41 -3.27
CA SER A 61 4.96 -8.72 -2.79
C SER A 61 4.40 -9.58 -3.92
N VAL A 62 4.57 -9.16 -5.17
CA VAL A 62 4.08 -9.89 -6.35
C VAL A 62 5.21 -10.11 -7.34
N ALA A 63 5.44 -11.37 -7.69
CA ALA A 63 6.29 -11.77 -8.82
C ALA A 63 5.60 -12.86 -9.64
N ASP A 64 5.66 -12.74 -10.97
CA ASP A 64 5.12 -13.75 -11.89
C ASP A 64 3.65 -14.16 -11.63
N GLY A 65 2.84 -13.23 -11.12
CA GLY A 65 1.43 -13.45 -10.82
C GLY A 65 1.18 -14.19 -9.50
N ALA A 66 2.22 -14.52 -8.74
CA ALA A 66 2.12 -15.05 -7.39
C ALA A 66 2.23 -13.92 -6.36
N TYR A 67 1.29 -13.91 -5.41
CA TYR A 67 1.41 -13.10 -4.19
C TYR A 67 2.29 -13.84 -3.19
N LEU A 68 3.31 -13.16 -2.73
CA LEU A 68 4.22 -13.60 -1.69
C LEU A 68 3.65 -13.13 -0.35
N ASN A 69 3.79 -13.96 0.68
CA ASN A 69 3.39 -13.61 2.04
C ASN A 69 4.43 -12.72 2.74
N ASP A 70 5.27 -12.03 1.97
CA ASP A 70 6.37 -11.22 2.45
C ASP A 70 6.38 -9.87 1.75
N LEU A 71 6.86 -8.86 2.47
CA LEU A 71 7.09 -7.51 1.96
C LEU A 71 8.55 -7.45 1.57
N LEU A 72 8.83 -7.60 0.28
CA LEU A 72 10.19 -7.69 -0.19
C LEU A 72 10.82 -6.29 -0.33
N PRO A 73 12.08 -6.12 0.14
CA PRO A 73 12.82 -4.86 -0.01
C PRO A 73 12.99 -4.48 -1.48
N LEU A 74 13.12 -3.17 -1.70
CA LEU A 74 13.45 -2.59 -3.01
C LEU A 74 14.96 -2.34 -3.12
N ARG A 75 15.46 -2.34 -4.35
CA ARG A 75 16.73 -1.69 -4.67
C ARG A 75 16.45 -0.19 -4.69
N TYR A 76 17.16 0.58 -3.87
CA TYR A 76 16.94 2.03 -3.77
C TYR A 76 17.74 2.74 -4.85
N ASP A 77 17.11 2.94 -6.00
CA ASP A 77 17.64 3.66 -7.16
C ASP A 77 16.53 4.46 -7.86
N ASP A 78 16.91 5.23 -8.89
CA ASP A 78 15.98 6.09 -9.62
C ASP A 78 14.88 5.28 -10.33
N GLU A 79 15.18 4.08 -10.84
CA GLU A 79 14.21 3.23 -11.54
C GLU A 79 13.11 2.73 -10.60
N ALA A 80 13.49 2.24 -9.41
CA ALA A 80 12.55 1.82 -8.40
C ALA A 80 11.74 3.01 -7.86
N LEU A 81 12.37 4.18 -7.70
CA LEU A 81 11.68 5.40 -7.26
C LEU A 81 10.61 5.83 -8.27
N GLU A 82 10.91 5.83 -9.56
CA GLU A 82 9.95 6.12 -10.63
C GLU A 82 8.77 5.13 -10.63
N ILE A 83 9.05 3.83 -10.44
CA ILE A 83 8.02 2.79 -10.35
C ILE A 83 7.09 3.03 -9.15
N VAL A 84 7.67 3.27 -7.97
CA VAL A 84 6.91 3.52 -6.74
C VAL A 84 6.08 4.79 -6.90
N ALA A 85 6.68 5.90 -7.37
CA ALA A 85 5.99 7.17 -7.55
C ALA A 85 4.77 7.03 -8.47
N ARG A 86 4.93 6.37 -9.63
CA ARG A 86 3.82 6.07 -10.56
C ARG A 86 2.73 5.23 -9.90
N ASN A 87 3.11 4.21 -9.13
CA ASN A 87 2.14 3.33 -8.47
C ASN A 87 1.40 4.06 -7.34
N VAL A 88 2.08 4.92 -6.56
CA VAL A 88 1.47 5.79 -5.56
C VAL A 88 0.49 6.75 -6.21
N GLU A 89 0.86 7.38 -7.32
CA GLU A 89 -0.04 8.26 -8.08
C GLU A 89 -1.31 7.54 -8.51
N ALA A 90 -1.19 6.35 -9.11
CA ALA A 90 -2.35 5.55 -9.52
C ALA A 90 -3.27 5.18 -8.34
N VAL A 91 -2.70 4.88 -7.17
CA VAL A 91 -3.47 4.58 -5.95
C VAL A 91 -4.18 5.83 -5.45
N GLN A 92 -3.47 6.95 -5.34
CA GLN A 92 -4.06 8.22 -4.89
C GLN A 92 -5.16 8.71 -5.83
N ASP A 93 -4.97 8.58 -7.15
CA ASP A 93 -5.98 8.88 -8.16
C ASP A 93 -7.21 7.97 -8.02
N THR A 94 -7.02 6.70 -7.72
CA THR A 94 -8.17 5.78 -7.57
C THR A 94 -8.94 6.03 -6.27
N LEU A 95 -8.22 6.33 -5.19
CA LEU A 95 -8.79 6.57 -3.86
C LEU A 95 -9.23 8.04 -3.66
N GLN A 96 -8.82 8.95 -4.55
CA GLN A 96 -9.07 10.40 -4.48
C GLN A 96 -8.61 11.02 -3.16
N ARG A 97 -7.45 10.58 -2.67
CA ARG A 97 -6.87 11.06 -1.40
C ARG A 97 -5.37 10.79 -1.34
N GLN A 98 -4.70 11.53 -0.47
CA GLN A 98 -3.30 11.25 -0.15
C GLN A 98 -3.18 9.93 0.61
N VAL A 99 -2.17 9.13 0.24
CA VAL A 99 -1.81 7.89 0.92
C VAL A 99 -0.46 8.08 1.60
N LEU A 100 -0.32 7.58 2.83
CA LEU A 100 0.93 7.57 3.57
C LEU A 100 1.76 6.34 3.20
N ILE A 101 3.06 6.52 3.05
CA ILE A 101 3.97 5.44 2.69
C ILE A 101 4.78 5.05 3.92
N GLU A 102 4.71 3.77 4.28
CA GLU A 102 5.47 3.20 5.38
C GLU A 102 6.75 2.54 4.86
N ASN A 103 7.89 2.99 5.35
CA ASN A 103 9.18 2.37 5.07
C ASN A 103 9.25 0.99 5.72
N LEU A 104 9.79 0.01 5.00
CA LEU A 104 10.00 -1.32 5.52
C LEU A 104 11.28 -1.37 6.37
N SER A 105 11.25 -2.11 7.47
CA SER A 105 12.49 -2.59 8.11
C SER A 105 13.19 -3.61 7.21
N ALA A 106 13.98 -3.13 6.25
CA ALA A 106 14.63 -3.97 5.25
C ALA A 106 15.66 -4.92 5.89
N TYR A 107 15.45 -6.23 5.71
CA TYR A 107 16.38 -7.25 6.19
C TYR A 107 17.46 -7.64 5.17
N VAL A 108 17.34 -7.12 3.94
CA VAL A 108 18.32 -7.22 2.85
C VAL A 108 18.50 -5.83 2.24
N ALA A 109 19.76 -5.47 2.00
CA ALA A 109 20.12 -4.32 1.18
C ALA A 109 20.74 -4.81 -0.13
N PHE A 110 20.38 -4.17 -1.25
CA PHE A 110 20.97 -4.45 -2.55
C PHE A 110 22.29 -3.69 -2.69
N ALA A 111 23.35 -4.39 -3.10
CA ALA A 111 24.68 -3.79 -3.25
C ALA A 111 24.72 -2.67 -4.30
N ASP A 112 23.83 -2.74 -5.28
CA ASP A 112 23.73 -1.79 -6.39
C ASP A 112 22.73 -0.66 -6.16
N SER A 113 22.24 -0.46 -4.92
CA SER A 113 21.43 0.72 -4.58
C SER A 113 22.28 1.99 -4.71
N SER A 114 21.76 3.00 -5.43
CA SER A 114 22.41 4.31 -5.56
C SER A 114 22.03 5.28 -4.43
N MET A 115 20.99 4.96 -3.67
CA MET A 115 20.47 5.76 -2.56
C MET A 115 20.46 4.97 -1.24
N VAL A 116 20.55 5.69 -0.12
CA VAL A 116 20.18 5.12 1.19
C VAL A 116 18.68 5.28 1.43
N GLU A 117 18.12 4.51 2.37
CA GLU A 117 16.69 4.57 2.73
C GLU A 117 16.19 5.99 3.01
N ALA A 118 16.99 6.82 3.70
CA ALA A 118 16.59 8.19 4.03
C ALA A 118 16.62 9.17 2.83
N GLN A 119 17.28 8.79 1.74
CA GLN A 119 17.34 9.59 0.50
C GLN A 119 16.27 9.18 -0.50
N PHE A 120 15.89 7.90 -0.49
CA PHE A 120 14.82 7.33 -1.28
C PHE A 120 13.46 7.82 -0.78
#